data_AF-A0A2V8HDJ4-F1
#
_entry.id   AF-A0A2V8HDJ4-F1
#
_cell.length_a   1.000
_cell.length_b   1.000
_cell.length_c   1.000
_cell.angle_alpha   90.00
_cell.angle_beta   90.00
_cell.angle_gamma   90.00
#
_symmetry.space_group_name_H-M   'P 1'
#
loop_
_entity.id
_entity.type
_entity.pdbx_description
1 polymer ?
#
loop_
_entity_poly.entity_id
_entity_poly.type
_entity_poly.pdbx_seq_one_letter_code
_entity_poly.pdbx_strand_id
1 'polypeptide(L)'
;MRDSLRALLTRLRPGWILPLALLALPNCAQVAGIDDWDPKAPPGPIPRTSAIFCDIQQPPGPDCAMADEEAMGIRLEEAATALVSGEKKLLGLDYSQGALDACNGLPRKTPFQDWFPDGFSACLNCSEIGSNYADALAFCVAKCADLTDGNTAFCNQPGVVKLATNFVPENSACYADACFEEGTAKADFPDPRRHPEPVDWQDLVNVTPNGGTLTRDAGDGTQFDAGADAPKQTITHGNAYVQFTVGGPNVTRLAGLSEGPGDMNPGFESISFAIDLFKDGCVYIFEQGVQVNGSIETCTVPHAFGGYVADQVFRVRVKDNLDGAGQFAPMGGHATVTYTRLMGSCVDGNVCAEELLWTSQSVAQYPLRVDASFHEVGGTLTDVKIVRIRPQ
;
A
#
# COMPACT_ATOMS: atom_id res chain seq x y z
N MET A 1 58.16 30.56 2.75
CA MET A 1 56.73 30.19 2.61
C MET A 1 56.08 30.74 1.32
N ARG A 2 56.85 31.02 0.27
CA ARG A 2 56.38 31.60 -1.00
C ARG A 2 56.76 30.75 -2.24
N ASP A 3 57.42 29.61 -2.03
CA ASP A 3 57.98 28.77 -3.12
C ASP A 3 57.22 27.46 -3.37
N SER A 4 56.17 27.15 -2.59
CA SER A 4 55.41 25.91 -2.74
C SER A 4 54.25 25.99 -3.74
N LEU A 5 53.94 27.19 -4.26
CA LEU A 5 52.82 27.42 -5.20
C LEU A 5 53.21 27.38 -6.68
N ARG A 6 54.50 27.24 -7.01
CA ARG A 6 54.97 27.21 -8.42
C ARG A 6 55.00 25.82 -9.06
N ALA A 7 54.71 24.75 -8.32
CA ALA A 7 54.85 23.38 -8.81
C ALA A 7 53.54 22.70 -9.28
N LEU A 8 52.37 23.32 -9.07
CA LEU A 8 51.07 22.70 -9.40
C LEU A 8 50.40 23.22 -10.68
N LEU A 9 50.94 24.27 -11.31
CA LEU A 9 50.32 24.87 -12.52
C LEU A 9 50.86 24.36 -13.85
N THR A 10 51.82 23.42 -13.86
CA THR A 10 52.44 22.90 -15.09
C THR A 10 51.79 21.63 -15.65
N ARG A 11 50.62 21.20 -15.14
CA ARG A 11 49.91 20.02 -15.65
C ARG A 11 48.40 20.21 -15.91
N LEU A 12 47.99 21.41 -16.35
CA LEU A 12 46.67 21.56 -16.96
C LEU A 12 46.83 21.75 -18.46
N ARG A 13 46.44 20.72 -19.21
CA ARG A 13 46.36 20.77 -20.68
C ARG A 13 45.35 21.86 -21.07
N PRO A 14 45.62 22.70 -22.09
CA PRO A 14 44.79 23.86 -22.47
C PRO A 14 43.41 23.52 -23.07
N GLY A 15 42.96 22.25 -22.98
CA GLY A 15 41.71 21.78 -23.61
C GLY A 15 40.46 21.87 -22.73
N TRP A 16 40.59 22.12 -21.41
CA TRP A 16 39.44 22.06 -20.47
C TRP A 16 38.98 23.43 -19.95
N ILE A 17 39.77 24.49 -20.16
CA ILE A 17 39.39 25.84 -19.71
C ILE A 17 38.39 26.48 -20.68
N LEU A 18 38.43 26.12 -21.96
CA LEU A 18 37.52 26.66 -22.98
C LEU A 18 36.03 26.31 -22.74
N PRO A 19 35.63 25.04 -22.46
CA PRO A 19 34.22 24.72 -22.21
C PRO A 19 33.69 25.33 -20.90
N LEU A 20 34.53 25.42 -19.86
CA LEU A 20 34.18 26.06 -18.58
C LEU A 20 34.05 27.58 -18.67
N ALA A 21 34.87 28.24 -19.51
CA ALA A 21 34.76 29.68 -19.76
C ALA A 21 33.55 30.04 -20.65
N LEU A 22 33.12 29.14 -21.54
CA LEU A 22 31.91 29.30 -22.35
C LEU A 22 30.63 29.20 -21.51
N LEU A 23 30.61 28.40 -20.44
CA LEU A 23 29.47 28.33 -19.50
C LEU A 23 29.20 29.63 -18.73
N ALA A 24 30.15 30.58 -18.69
CA ALA A 24 30.04 31.83 -17.95
C ALA A 24 29.54 33.01 -18.81
N LEU A 25 29.28 32.80 -20.11
CA LEU A 25 28.79 33.85 -21.02
C LEU A 25 27.25 33.78 -21.15
N PRO A 26 26.53 34.91 -21.07
CA PRO A 26 25.10 34.94 -21.36
C PRO A 26 24.85 34.54 -22.83
N ASN A 27 23.80 33.73 -23.06
CA ASN A 27 23.37 33.15 -24.36
C ASN A 27 24.14 31.93 -24.92
N CYS A 28 24.96 31.23 -24.13
CA CYS A 28 25.65 30.04 -24.64
C CYS A 28 24.76 28.82 -24.96
N ALA A 29 23.53 28.73 -24.43
CA ALA A 29 22.59 27.66 -24.78
C ALA A 29 22.24 27.63 -26.28
N GLN A 30 22.13 28.80 -26.92
CA GLN A 30 21.77 28.93 -28.34
C GLN A 30 22.91 28.56 -29.31
N VAL A 31 24.17 28.59 -28.87
CA VAL A 31 25.34 28.27 -29.71
C VAL A 31 25.65 26.76 -29.72
N ALA A 32 25.19 26.03 -28.70
CA ALA A 32 25.43 24.60 -28.56
C ALA A 32 24.34 23.71 -29.17
N GLY A 33 23.29 24.28 -29.78
CA GLY A 33 22.14 23.50 -30.26
C GLY A 33 21.43 22.75 -29.13
N ILE A 34 21.55 23.25 -27.89
CA ILE A 34 20.72 22.80 -26.79
C ILE A 34 19.39 23.50 -27.03
N ASP A 35 18.46 22.80 -27.67
CA ASP A 35 17.08 23.22 -27.72
C ASP A 35 16.66 23.65 -26.32
N ASP A 36 15.99 24.80 -26.20
CA ASP A 36 15.36 25.21 -24.93
C ASP A 36 14.54 24.00 -24.45
N TRP A 37 14.99 23.37 -23.38
CA TRP A 37 14.27 22.28 -22.77
C TRP A 37 12.96 22.87 -22.25
N ASP A 38 11.91 22.68 -23.03
CA ASP A 38 10.53 23.02 -22.71
C ASP A 38 9.87 21.78 -22.08
N PRO A 39 9.99 21.58 -20.75
CA PRO A 39 9.34 20.47 -20.09
C PRO A 39 7.84 20.55 -20.32
N LYS A 40 7.21 19.43 -20.66
CA LYS A 40 5.76 19.26 -20.75
C LYS A 40 5.10 19.22 -19.39
N ALA A 41 5.84 18.85 -18.33
CA ALA A 41 5.41 19.01 -16.95
C ALA A 41 6.26 20.04 -16.21
N PRO A 42 6.13 21.36 -16.50
CA PRO A 42 6.79 22.37 -15.71
C PRO A 42 6.32 22.25 -14.24
N PRO A 43 7.24 22.13 -13.27
CA PRO A 43 6.90 21.90 -11.86
C PRO A 43 6.46 23.18 -11.12
N GLY A 44 6.16 24.27 -11.84
CA GLY A 44 5.78 25.55 -11.25
C GLY A 44 6.96 26.35 -10.64
N PRO A 45 6.66 27.51 -10.02
CA PRO A 45 7.65 28.33 -9.34
C PRO A 45 8.12 27.69 -8.02
N ILE A 46 9.33 28.03 -7.56
CA ILE A 46 9.80 27.69 -6.20
C ILE A 46 8.85 28.35 -5.16
N PRO A 47 8.54 27.68 -4.02
CA PRO A 47 9.08 26.40 -3.56
C PRO A 47 8.39 25.18 -4.17
N ARG A 48 9.20 24.20 -4.61
CA ARG A 48 8.75 22.91 -5.16
C ARG A 48 8.89 21.79 -4.13
N THR A 49 8.50 22.06 -2.89
CA THR A 49 8.71 21.16 -1.75
C THR A 49 7.72 19.99 -1.69
N SER A 50 6.71 19.97 -2.55
CA SER A 50 5.69 18.92 -2.59
C SER A 50 5.99 17.87 -3.66
N ALA A 51 5.44 16.66 -3.52
CA ALA A 51 5.55 15.61 -4.52
C ALA A 51 4.20 14.96 -4.85
N ILE A 52 4.09 14.54 -6.11
CA ILE A 52 3.11 13.55 -6.57
C ILE A 52 3.89 12.28 -6.93
N PHE A 53 3.33 11.12 -6.60
CA PHE A 53 3.92 9.82 -6.95
C PHE A 53 3.12 9.20 -8.08
N CYS A 54 3.80 8.85 -9.17
CA CYS A 54 3.18 8.39 -10.41
C CYS A 54 3.67 7.00 -10.79
N ASP A 55 2.75 6.06 -11.03
CA ASP A 55 3.08 4.81 -11.71
C ASP A 55 3.01 5.06 -13.23
N ILE A 56 4.19 5.22 -13.85
CA ILE A 56 4.33 5.52 -15.27
C ILE A 56 4.99 4.31 -15.94
N GLN A 57 4.33 3.73 -16.95
CA GLN A 57 4.88 2.61 -17.69
C GLN A 57 5.96 3.05 -18.69
N GLN A 58 6.86 2.15 -19.05
CA GLN A 58 7.82 2.35 -20.13
C GLN A 58 7.23 1.92 -21.49
N PRO A 59 7.51 2.63 -22.61
CA PRO A 59 7.13 2.16 -23.94
C PRO A 59 7.89 0.87 -24.32
N PRO A 60 7.30 -0.07 -25.07
CA PRO A 60 6.01 0.02 -25.79
C PRO A 60 4.77 -0.22 -24.92
N GLY A 61 4.93 -0.39 -23.61
CA GLY A 61 3.85 -0.76 -22.68
C GLY A 61 3.92 -2.25 -22.31
N PRO A 62 2.82 -2.81 -21.79
CA PRO A 62 2.81 -4.16 -21.27
C PRO A 62 2.91 -5.23 -22.37
N ASP A 63 3.70 -6.26 -22.13
CA ASP A 63 3.89 -7.44 -22.99
C ASP A 63 3.92 -8.71 -22.13
N CYS A 64 4.20 -9.88 -22.73
CA CYS A 64 4.18 -11.14 -21.99
C CYS A 64 5.50 -11.36 -21.24
N ALA A 65 5.41 -11.81 -19.99
CA ALA A 65 6.59 -12.10 -19.19
C ALA A 65 7.32 -13.36 -19.66
N MET A 66 8.63 -13.37 -19.52
CA MET A 66 9.45 -14.58 -19.58
C MET A 66 9.65 -15.17 -18.17
N ALA A 67 10.04 -16.45 -18.10
CA ALA A 67 10.11 -17.18 -16.83
C ALA A 67 11.10 -16.59 -15.81
N ASP A 68 12.18 -15.95 -16.28
CA ASP A 68 13.15 -15.25 -15.43
C ASP A 68 12.61 -13.91 -14.90
N GLU A 69 11.77 -13.25 -15.69
CA GLU A 69 11.13 -11.97 -15.32
C GLU A 69 10.06 -12.14 -14.25
N GLU A 70 9.40 -13.29 -14.18
CA GLU A 70 8.44 -13.61 -13.12
C GLU A 70 9.05 -13.54 -11.71
N ALA A 71 10.33 -13.90 -11.57
CA ALA A 71 11.05 -13.82 -10.30
C ALA A 71 11.53 -12.39 -9.96
N MET A 72 11.44 -11.47 -10.92
CA MET A 72 11.97 -10.11 -10.81
C MET A 72 10.87 -9.05 -10.65
N GLY A 73 9.59 -9.42 -10.81
CA GLY A 73 8.47 -8.50 -10.69
C GLY A 73 7.69 -8.60 -9.38
N ILE A 74 6.83 -7.62 -9.17
CA ILE A 74 5.80 -7.62 -8.12
C ILE A 74 4.45 -7.83 -8.80
N ARG A 75 3.64 -8.70 -8.22
CA ARG A 75 2.24 -8.89 -8.60
C ARG A 75 1.44 -7.61 -8.44
N LEU A 76 0.69 -7.18 -9.45
CA LEU A 76 -0.08 -5.94 -9.37
C LEU A 76 -1.12 -5.98 -8.24
N GLU A 77 -1.68 -7.16 -7.96
CA GLU A 77 -2.58 -7.40 -6.83
C GLU A 77 -1.89 -7.24 -5.47
N GLU A 78 -0.57 -7.34 -5.38
CA GLU A 78 0.21 -7.24 -4.13
C GLU A 78 0.65 -5.82 -3.78
N ALA A 79 0.35 -4.84 -4.63
CA ALA A 79 0.92 -3.50 -4.56
C ALA A 79 0.83 -2.83 -3.18
N ALA A 80 -0.33 -2.90 -2.51
CA ALA A 80 -0.49 -2.30 -1.18
C ALA A 80 0.36 -3.01 -0.12
N THR A 81 0.41 -4.34 -0.16
CA THR A 81 1.21 -5.13 0.80
C THR A 81 2.71 -4.96 0.55
N ALA A 82 3.13 -4.86 -0.71
CA ALA A 82 4.52 -4.59 -1.10
C ALA A 82 4.96 -3.18 -0.67
N LEU A 83 4.09 -2.17 -0.85
CA LEU A 83 4.36 -0.79 -0.44
C LEU A 83 4.65 -0.69 1.06
N VAL A 84 3.81 -1.33 1.88
CA VAL A 84 3.94 -1.37 3.35
C VAL A 84 5.12 -2.22 3.80
N SER A 85 5.47 -3.29 3.08
CA SER A 85 6.66 -4.12 3.40
C SER A 85 7.98 -3.53 2.90
N GLY A 86 7.94 -2.40 2.16
CA GLY A 86 9.10 -1.78 1.56
C GLY A 86 9.63 -2.50 0.31
N GLU A 87 8.91 -3.51 -0.18
CA GLU A 87 9.27 -4.22 -1.38
C GLU A 87 8.99 -3.37 -2.62
N LYS A 88 9.96 -3.34 -3.54
CA LYS A 88 9.84 -2.61 -4.80
C LYS A 88 10.67 -3.21 -5.92
N LYS A 89 10.13 -3.14 -7.14
CA LYS A 89 10.72 -3.65 -8.38
C LYS A 89 10.39 -2.70 -9.53
N LEU A 90 11.11 -2.80 -10.65
CA LEU A 90 10.79 -2.03 -11.86
C LEU A 90 9.73 -2.72 -12.73
N LEU A 91 9.26 -3.91 -12.33
CA LEU A 91 8.37 -4.73 -13.13
C LEU A 91 7.12 -5.08 -12.32
N GLY A 92 5.95 -4.74 -12.85
CA GLY A 92 4.66 -5.24 -12.39
C GLY A 92 4.23 -6.47 -13.18
N LEU A 93 3.57 -7.43 -12.54
CA LEU A 93 3.07 -8.66 -13.16
C LEU A 93 1.57 -8.77 -12.97
N ASP A 94 0.84 -8.88 -14.07
CA ASP A 94 -0.60 -9.09 -14.10
C ASP A 94 -0.90 -10.56 -14.38
N TYR A 95 -1.41 -11.25 -13.36
CA TYR A 95 -1.82 -12.65 -13.42
C TYR A 95 -3.35 -12.81 -13.62
N SER A 96 -4.07 -11.74 -13.96
CA SER A 96 -5.50 -11.84 -14.25
C SER A 96 -5.75 -12.82 -15.40
N GLN A 97 -6.91 -13.47 -15.40
CA GLN A 97 -7.24 -14.43 -16.45
C GLN A 97 -7.14 -13.81 -17.86
N GLY A 98 -7.53 -12.55 -18.03
CA GLY A 98 -7.39 -11.83 -19.29
C GLY A 98 -5.93 -11.61 -19.72
N ALA A 99 -5.01 -11.41 -18.77
CA ALA A 99 -3.58 -11.34 -19.05
C ALA A 99 -3.02 -12.69 -19.44
N LEU A 100 -3.36 -13.75 -18.69
CA LEU A 100 -2.94 -15.12 -18.98
C LEU A 100 -3.44 -15.58 -20.36
N ASP A 101 -4.71 -15.30 -20.69
CA ASP A 101 -5.29 -15.64 -22.00
C ASP A 101 -4.56 -14.91 -23.14
N ALA A 102 -4.24 -13.62 -22.94
CA ALA A 102 -3.51 -12.83 -23.93
C ALA A 102 -2.04 -13.25 -24.09
N CYS A 103 -1.46 -13.91 -23.08
CA CYS A 103 -0.06 -14.27 -23.01
C CYS A 103 0.18 -15.79 -22.97
N ASN A 104 -0.77 -16.58 -23.47
CA ASN A 104 -0.67 -18.04 -23.59
C ASN A 104 -0.31 -18.74 -22.26
N GLY A 105 -0.92 -18.28 -21.15
CA GLY A 105 -0.72 -18.81 -19.80
C GLY A 105 0.42 -18.16 -19.01
N LEU A 106 1.14 -17.20 -19.59
CA LEU A 106 2.14 -16.39 -18.89
C LEU A 106 1.51 -15.08 -18.41
N PRO A 107 1.99 -14.47 -17.32
CA PRO A 107 1.50 -13.16 -16.90
C PRO A 107 1.90 -12.07 -17.89
N ARG A 108 1.14 -10.98 -17.90
CA ARG A 108 1.53 -9.76 -18.61
C ARG A 108 2.46 -8.95 -17.71
N LYS A 109 3.64 -8.60 -18.20
CA LYS A 109 4.59 -7.75 -17.51
C LYS A 109 4.37 -6.29 -17.87
N THR A 110 4.65 -5.41 -16.92
CA THR A 110 4.56 -3.96 -17.07
C THR A 110 5.84 -3.33 -16.54
N PRO A 111 6.76 -2.88 -17.40
CA PRO A 111 7.94 -2.13 -16.96
C PRO A 111 7.52 -0.71 -16.55
N PHE A 112 8.02 -0.24 -15.40
CA PHE A 112 7.76 1.11 -14.89
C PHE A 112 9.01 2.00 -15.00
N GLN A 113 8.79 3.30 -15.14
CA GLN A 113 9.85 4.31 -15.21
C GLN A 113 10.67 4.39 -13.91
N ASP A 114 10.06 4.04 -12.78
CA ASP A 114 10.68 4.01 -11.46
C ASP A 114 10.13 2.82 -10.66
N TRP A 115 10.58 2.68 -9.41
CA TRP A 115 10.19 1.61 -8.52
C TRP A 115 8.67 1.51 -8.31
N PHE A 116 8.06 0.41 -8.74
CA PHE A 116 6.71 0.02 -8.35
C PHE A 116 6.77 -0.76 -7.03
N PRO A 117 5.84 -0.54 -6.08
CA PRO A 117 4.68 0.37 -6.09
C PRO A 117 4.95 1.79 -5.54
N ASP A 118 6.21 2.15 -5.27
CA ASP A 118 6.58 3.49 -4.76
C ASP A 118 6.15 4.61 -5.72
N GLY A 119 6.28 4.35 -7.03
CA GLY A 119 6.07 5.29 -8.13
C GLY A 119 7.23 6.26 -8.32
N PHE A 120 7.25 6.90 -9.49
CA PHE A 120 8.16 8.00 -9.79
C PHE A 120 7.79 9.21 -8.92
N SER A 121 8.74 9.71 -8.13
CA SER A 121 8.56 10.90 -7.29
C SER A 121 8.73 12.19 -8.10
N ALA A 122 7.62 12.86 -8.40
CA ALA A 122 7.61 14.08 -9.18
C ALA A 122 7.42 15.31 -8.29
N CYS A 123 8.51 16.04 -8.05
CA CYS A 123 8.50 17.27 -7.26
C CYS A 123 7.89 18.44 -8.01
N LEU A 124 7.04 19.21 -7.34
CA LEU A 124 6.37 20.38 -7.89
C LEU A 124 5.94 21.36 -6.79
N ASN A 125 5.62 22.58 -7.20
CA ASN A 125 4.79 23.46 -6.39
C ASN A 125 3.35 22.97 -6.47
N CYS A 126 2.77 22.59 -5.34
CA CYS A 126 1.43 21.99 -5.36
C CYS A 126 0.33 22.97 -5.80
N SER A 127 0.60 24.29 -5.84
CA SER A 127 -0.34 25.27 -6.39
C SER A 127 -0.62 25.09 -7.89
N GLU A 128 0.22 24.31 -8.59
CA GLU A 128 0.03 23.96 -10.00
C GLU A 128 -1.18 23.04 -10.21
N ILE A 129 -1.59 22.29 -9.18
CA ILE A 129 -2.78 21.43 -9.22
C ILE A 129 -4.04 22.28 -9.00
N GLY A 130 -5.03 22.11 -9.88
CA GLY A 130 -6.23 22.94 -9.99
C GLY A 130 -6.02 24.25 -10.77
N SER A 131 -4.77 24.64 -11.07
CA SER A 131 -4.45 25.83 -11.86
C SER A 131 -3.99 25.48 -13.28
N ASN A 132 -2.84 24.82 -13.41
CA ASN A 132 -2.25 24.42 -14.68
C ASN A 132 -2.53 22.95 -15.01
N TYR A 133 -2.73 22.11 -13.99
CA TYR A 133 -3.17 20.73 -14.13
C TYR A 133 -4.52 20.54 -13.47
N ALA A 134 -5.45 19.84 -14.11
CA ALA A 134 -6.79 19.63 -13.56
C ALA A 134 -6.74 18.90 -12.21
N ASP A 135 -5.86 17.90 -12.10
CA ASP A 135 -5.64 17.07 -10.93
C ASP A 135 -4.21 16.50 -10.93
N ALA A 136 -3.88 15.70 -9.91
CA ALA A 136 -2.58 15.05 -9.78
C ALA A 136 -2.29 14.05 -10.92
N LEU A 137 -3.33 13.39 -11.45
CA LEU A 137 -3.16 12.42 -12.54
C LEU A 137 -2.79 13.13 -13.85
N ALA A 138 -3.41 14.27 -14.14
CA ALA A 138 -3.08 15.11 -15.29
C ALA A 138 -1.61 15.56 -15.25
N PHE A 139 -1.08 15.89 -14.07
CA PHE A 139 0.34 16.16 -13.89
C PHE A 139 1.21 14.91 -14.17
N CYS A 140 0.84 13.73 -13.65
CA CYS A 140 1.55 12.49 -13.96
C CYS A 140 1.57 12.17 -15.47
N VAL A 141 0.47 12.44 -16.19
CA VAL A 141 0.39 12.24 -17.65
C VAL A 141 1.34 13.20 -18.38
N ALA A 142 1.37 14.47 -17.98
CA ALA A 142 2.34 15.43 -18.50
C ALA A 142 3.79 14.98 -18.20
N LYS A 143 4.02 14.42 -17.00
CA LYS A 143 5.35 13.93 -16.61
C LYS A 143 5.77 12.70 -17.41
N CYS A 144 4.83 11.83 -17.75
CA CYS A 144 5.09 10.72 -18.67
C CYS A 144 5.59 11.23 -20.03
N ALA A 145 5.02 12.31 -20.56
CA ALA A 145 5.46 12.88 -21.84
C ALA A 145 6.92 13.38 -21.77
N ASP A 146 7.35 13.94 -20.63
CA ASP A 146 8.76 14.30 -20.40
C ASP A 146 9.70 13.08 -20.38
N LEU A 147 9.24 11.98 -19.78
CA LEU A 147 10.04 10.75 -19.61
C LEU A 147 10.07 9.87 -20.86
N THR A 148 9.21 10.14 -21.84
CA THR A 148 9.02 9.29 -23.05
C THR A 148 9.27 10.07 -24.34
N ASP A 149 10.17 11.05 -24.31
CA ASP A 149 10.57 11.87 -25.47
C ASP A 149 9.36 12.51 -26.20
N GLY A 150 8.36 12.94 -25.43
CA GLY A 150 7.15 13.59 -25.96
C GLY A 150 6.09 12.64 -26.50
N ASN A 151 6.12 11.34 -26.18
CA ASN A 151 5.13 10.36 -26.62
C ASN A 151 3.79 10.48 -25.88
N THR A 152 3.08 11.59 -26.11
CA THR A 152 1.78 11.88 -25.51
C THR A 152 0.71 10.86 -25.89
N ALA A 153 0.79 10.26 -27.09
CA ALA A 153 -0.15 9.23 -27.52
C ALA A 153 -0.08 7.99 -26.62
N PHE A 154 1.12 7.57 -26.21
CA PHE A 154 1.32 6.49 -25.24
C PHE A 154 0.84 6.90 -23.85
N CYS A 155 1.25 8.07 -23.35
CA CYS A 155 0.91 8.52 -21.99
C CYS A 155 -0.59 8.73 -21.74
N ASN A 156 -1.37 9.00 -22.80
CA ASN A 156 -2.82 9.15 -22.71
C ASN A 156 -3.60 7.82 -22.85
N GLN A 157 -2.91 6.68 -23.04
CA GLN A 157 -3.59 5.39 -23.08
C GLN A 157 -4.09 4.99 -21.68
N PRO A 158 -5.30 4.40 -21.57
CA PRO A 158 -5.83 3.94 -20.29
C PRO A 158 -4.87 2.98 -19.58
N GLY A 159 -4.54 3.29 -18.33
CA GLY A 159 -3.71 2.45 -17.46
C GLY A 159 -2.19 2.64 -17.61
N VAL A 160 -1.70 3.37 -18.62
CA VAL A 160 -0.27 3.67 -18.81
C VAL A 160 0.28 4.60 -17.72
N VAL A 161 -0.54 5.55 -17.28
CA VAL A 161 -0.22 6.44 -16.16
C VAL A 161 -1.30 6.29 -15.11
N LYS A 162 -0.88 6.09 -13.86
CA LYS A 162 -1.73 6.09 -12.68
C LYS A 162 -1.07 6.90 -11.57
N LEU A 163 -1.86 7.34 -10.60
CA LEU A 163 -1.28 7.74 -9.32
C LEU A 163 -0.74 6.48 -8.65
N ALA A 164 0.43 6.60 -8.03
CA ALA A 164 1.07 5.46 -7.41
C ALA A 164 0.20 4.86 -6.31
N THR A 165 0.42 3.59 -5.99
CA THR A 165 -0.41 2.84 -5.04
C THR A 165 -0.65 3.60 -3.74
N ASN A 166 -1.93 3.68 -3.33
CA ASN A 166 -2.39 4.36 -2.13
C ASN A 166 -2.01 5.85 -2.02
N PHE A 167 -1.80 6.53 -3.15
CA PHE A 167 -1.68 7.98 -3.19
C PHE A 167 -2.99 8.66 -2.79
N VAL A 168 -3.08 9.12 -1.53
CA VAL A 168 -4.23 9.84 -0.98
C VAL A 168 -3.69 10.99 -0.12
N PRO A 169 -3.27 12.11 -0.72
CA PRO A 169 -2.69 13.23 0.03
C PRO A 169 -3.76 13.93 0.89
N GLU A 170 -3.34 14.44 2.05
CA GLU A 170 -4.22 15.11 3.03
C GLU A 170 -5.02 16.29 2.43
N ASN A 171 -4.46 16.97 1.43
CA ASN A 171 -5.08 18.09 0.72
C ASN A 171 -5.57 17.72 -0.70
N SER A 172 -5.75 16.43 -1.00
CA SER A 172 -6.22 15.90 -2.30
C SER A 172 -5.36 16.23 -3.54
N ALA A 173 -4.21 16.89 -3.39
CA ALA A 173 -3.37 17.30 -4.52
C ALA A 173 -1.93 16.74 -4.47
N CYS A 174 -1.18 16.92 -3.39
CA CYS A 174 0.23 16.48 -3.27
C CYS A 174 0.61 16.17 -1.83
N TYR A 175 1.71 15.43 -1.62
CA TYR A 175 2.35 15.32 -0.31
C TYR A 175 3.29 16.50 -0.09
N ALA A 176 3.07 17.24 1.00
CA ALA A 176 3.93 18.35 1.39
C ALA A 176 5.30 17.84 1.88
N ASP A 177 6.31 18.71 1.78
CA ASP A 177 7.66 18.51 2.30
C ASP A 177 8.42 17.25 1.80
N ALA A 178 7.91 16.57 0.78
CA ALA A 178 8.56 15.43 0.14
C ALA A 178 9.81 15.82 -0.68
N CYS A 179 9.98 17.11 -0.99
CA CYS A 179 11.07 17.62 -1.81
C CYS A 179 11.75 18.84 -1.17
N PHE A 180 12.98 19.12 -1.60
CA PHE A 180 13.66 20.38 -1.34
C PHE A 180 13.07 21.52 -2.18
N GLU A 181 13.32 22.78 -1.81
CA GLU A 181 12.75 23.96 -2.48
C GLU A 181 13.01 23.99 -4.00
N GLU A 182 14.18 23.49 -4.42
CA GLU A 182 14.60 23.42 -5.83
C GLU A 182 13.91 22.29 -6.63
N GLY A 183 13.16 21.40 -5.96
CA GLY A 183 12.42 20.31 -6.59
C GLY A 183 13.19 18.99 -6.71
N THR A 184 14.10 18.70 -5.77
CA THR A 184 14.72 17.38 -5.64
C THR A 184 14.04 16.59 -4.52
N ALA A 185 13.70 15.32 -4.76
CA ALA A 185 13.05 14.46 -3.76
C ALA A 185 13.96 14.22 -2.55
N LYS A 186 13.38 14.20 -1.35
CA LYS A 186 14.08 13.89 -0.11
C LYS A 186 14.13 12.37 0.07
N ALA A 187 15.34 11.82 0.24
CA ALA A 187 15.52 10.39 0.46
C ALA A 187 14.97 9.91 1.82
N ASP A 188 14.87 10.82 2.79
CA ASP A 188 14.38 10.59 4.15
C ASP A 188 12.92 11.03 4.35
N PHE A 189 12.18 11.30 3.26
CA PHE A 189 10.76 11.61 3.35
C PHE A 189 9.99 10.45 4.02
N PRO A 190 9.28 10.70 5.13
CA PRO A 190 8.45 9.68 5.77
C PRO A 190 7.19 9.49 4.94
N ASP A 191 7.24 8.57 3.97
CA ASP A 191 6.13 8.31 3.04
C ASP A 191 4.90 7.75 3.78
N PRO A 192 3.82 8.55 3.91
CA PRO A 192 2.64 8.16 4.68
C PRO A 192 1.91 6.94 4.09
N ARG A 193 2.17 6.61 2.81
CA ARG A 193 1.56 5.47 2.13
C ARG A 193 2.10 4.12 2.62
N ARG A 194 3.27 4.11 3.27
CA ARG A 194 3.88 2.90 3.83
C ARG A 194 3.29 2.50 5.18
N HIS A 195 2.48 3.35 5.79
CA HIS A 195 1.86 3.06 7.06
C HIS A 195 0.49 2.40 6.85
N PRO A 196 0.22 1.25 7.49
CA PRO A 196 -1.12 0.71 7.57
C PRO A 196 -2.12 1.74 8.09
N GLU A 197 -3.31 1.77 7.50
CA GLU A 197 -4.36 2.73 7.85
C GLU A 197 -5.03 2.29 9.16
N PRO A 198 -5.09 3.13 10.21
CA PRO A 198 -5.90 2.83 11.38
C PRO A 198 -7.36 2.60 10.98
N VAL A 199 -8.00 1.61 11.59
CA VAL A 199 -9.40 1.31 11.30
C VAL A 199 -10.30 2.45 11.80
N ASP A 200 -11.16 2.97 10.92
CA ASP A 200 -12.21 3.94 11.22
C ASP A 200 -13.49 3.17 11.60
N TRP A 201 -13.58 2.82 12.88
CA TRP A 201 -14.71 2.10 13.46
C TRP A 201 -16.02 2.89 13.35
N GLN A 202 -17.07 2.23 12.87
CA GLN A 202 -18.44 2.72 12.77
C GLN A 202 -19.39 1.70 13.42
N ASP A 203 -20.70 1.89 13.25
CA ASP A 203 -21.77 0.97 13.71
C ASP A 203 -21.54 0.42 15.13
N LEU A 204 -21.13 1.33 16.01
CA LEU A 204 -20.67 1.03 17.37
C LEU A 204 -21.83 0.56 18.25
N VAL A 205 -21.72 -0.66 18.78
CA VAL A 205 -22.65 -1.20 19.78
C VAL A 205 -21.87 -1.56 21.04
N ASN A 206 -22.17 -0.89 22.17
CA ASN A 206 -21.55 -1.13 23.49
C ASN A 206 -20.01 -1.07 23.52
N VAL A 207 -19.41 -0.37 22.55
CA VAL A 207 -17.97 -0.17 22.41
C VAL A 207 -17.66 1.31 22.18
N THR A 208 -16.46 1.71 22.59
CA THR A 208 -15.92 3.06 22.34
C THR A 208 -14.62 2.96 21.54
N PRO A 209 -14.52 3.63 20.38
CA PRO A 209 -13.29 3.68 19.61
C PRO A 209 -12.35 4.80 20.11
N ASN A 210 -11.04 4.60 19.90
CA ASN A 210 -9.99 5.59 20.09
C ASN A 210 -8.90 5.39 19.01
N GLY A 211 -9.03 6.09 17.89
CA GLY A 211 -8.28 5.76 16.67
C GLY A 211 -8.63 4.33 16.22
N GLY A 212 -7.62 3.56 15.82
CA GLY A 212 -7.81 2.14 15.48
C GLY A 212 -8.08 1.22 16.68
N THR A 213 -8.03 1.72 17.92
CA THR A 213 -8.32 0.90 19.11
C THR A 213 -9.82 0.85 19.39
N LEU A 214 -10.34 -0.31 19.76
CA LEU A 214 -11.74 -0.52 20.10
C LEU A 214 -11.87 -1.23 21.45
N THR A 215 -12.63 -0.64 22.36
CA THR A 215 -12.83 -1.19 23.72
C THR A 215 -14.31 -1.36 24.01
N ARG A 216 -14.69 -2.53 24.53
CA ARG A 216 -16.00 -2.73 25.14
C ARG A 216 -16.07 -2.10 26.53
N ASP A 217 -16.91 -1.09 26.69
CA ASP A 217 -17.07 -0.33 27.93
C ASP A 217 -18.53 -0.31 28.45
N ALA A 218 -19.46 -0.93 27.73
CA ALA A 218 -20.87 -1.04 28.10
C ALA A 218 -21.45 -2.46 27.89
N GLY A 219 -22.75 -2.61 28.13
CA GLY A 219 -23.48 -3.89 28.12
C GLY A 219 -23.32 -4.69 29.43
N ASP A 220 -23.84 -5.92 29.46
CA ASP A 220 -23.82 -6.76 30.67
C ASP A 220 -22.53 -7.57 30.86
N GLY A 221 -21.74 -7.75 29.80
CA GLY A 221 -20.46 -8.47 29.81
C GLY A 221 -20.60 -9.98 29.86
N THR A 222 -21.77 -10.53 29.50
CA THR A 222 -22.08 -11.97 29.60
C THR A 222 -22.47 -12.63 28.27
N GLN A 223 -22.48 -11.86 27.18
CA GLN A 223 -22.84 -12.29 25.84
C GLN A 223 -22.13 -11.43 24.77
N PHE A 224 -22.15 -11.88 23.51
CA PHE A 224 -21.65 -11.13 22.36
C PHE A 224 -22.65 -10.07 21.86
N ASP A 225 -22.85 -9.03 22.67
CA ASP A 225 -23.72 -7.89 22.37
C ASP A 225 -22.94 -6.56 22.25
N ALA A 226 -21.63 -6.65 22.00
CA ALA A 226 -20.77 -5.50 21.79
C ALA A 226 -19.86 -5.73 20.58
N GLY A 227 -19.75 -4.73 19.70
CA GLY A 227 -19.04 -4.87 18.43
C GLY A 227 -19.09 -3.60 17.59
N ALA A 228 -18.33 -3.61 16.51
CA ALA A 228 -18.28 -2.55 15.51
C ALA A 228 -17.64 -3.09 14.23
N ASP A 229 -17.92 -2.42 13.12
CA ASP A 229 -17.30 -2.70 11.83
C ASP A 229 -16.76 -1.42 11.16
N ALA A 230 -16.15 -1.55 9.98
CA ALA A 230 -15.53 -0.45 9.24
C ALA A 230 -16.01 -0.36 7.77
N PRO A 231 -17.28 0.00 7.52
CA PRO A 231 -17.89 -0.05 6.20
C PRO A 231 -17.31 0.99 5.21
N LYS A 232 -16.60 2.02 5.70
CA LYS A 232 -15.90 3.00 4.87
C LYS A 232 -14.53 2.52 4.36
N GLN A 233 -13.99 1.46 4.95
CA GLN A 233 -12.67 0.91 4.65
C GLN A 233 -12.79 -0.53 4.12
N THR A 234 -13.37 -0.66 2.93
CA THR A 234 -13.59 -1.98 2.31
C THR A 234 -12.43 -2.45 1.44
N ILE A 235 -12.08 -3.72 1.51
CA ILE A 235 -11.20 -4.39 0.55
C ILE A 235 -12.07 -4.78 -0.64
N THR A 236 -11.86 -4.15 -1.78
CA THR A 236 -12.63 -4.40 -3.01
C THR A 236 -11.94 -5.35 -3.98
N HIS A 237 -10.61 -5.45 -3.89
CA HIS A 237 -9.73 -6.28 -4.69
C HIS A 237 -8.32 -6.24 -4.11
N GLY A 238 -7.44 -7.09 -4.65
CA GLY A 238 -6.02 -7.14 -4.33
C GLY A 238 -5.70 -7.83 -3.02
N ASN A 239 -4.43 -8.13 -2.83
CA ASN A 239 -3.94 -8.65 -1.57
C ASN A 239 -4.01 -7.56 -0.50
N ALA A 240 -4.46 -7.98 0.67
CA ALA A 240 -4.76 -7.10 1.78
C ALA A 240 -4.57 -7.84 3.10
N TYR A 241 -4.55 -7.10 4.20
CA TYR A 241 -4.72 -7.69 5.52
C TYR A 241 -5.26 -6.67 6.50
N VAL A 242 -6.01 -7.17 7.49
CA VAL A 242 -6.23 -6.45 8.74
C VAL A 242 -5.30 -7.03 9.80
N GLN A 243 -4.76 -6.17 10.63
CA GLN A 243 -3.96 -6.56 11.79
C GLN A 243 -4.50 -5.92 13.06
N PHE A 244 -4.31 -6.59 14.18
CA PHE A 244 -4.60 -6.04 15.50
C PHE A 244 -3.60 -6.57 16.53
N THR A 245 -3.41 -5.80 17.57
CA THR A 245 -2.51 -6.13 18.68
C THR A 245 -3.32 -6.62 19.87
N VAL A 246 -2.85 -7.70 20.51
CA VAL A 246 -3.39 -8.17 21.79
C VAL A 246 -3.16 -7.10 22.85
N GLY A 247 -4.23 -6.41 23.23
CA GLY A 247 -4.25 -5.50 24.37
C GLY A 247 -5.32 -5.83 25.39
N GLY A 248 -5.28 -5.15 26.53
CA GLY A 248 -6.26 -5.31 27.60
C GLY A 248 -6.14 -6.62 28.38
N PRO A 249 -7.14 -6.96 29.21
CA PRO A 249 -7.18 -8.22 29.95
C PRO A 249 -7.44 -9.43 29.06
N ASN A 250 -7.18 -10.63 29.57
CA ASN A 250 -7.56 -11.89 28.90
C ASN A 250 -9.08 -12.08 28.97
N VAL A 251 -9.78 -11.54 27.98
CA VAL A 251 -11.22 -11.67 27.80
C VAL A 251 -11.53 -12.04 26.36
N THR A 252 -12.67 -12.68 26.12
CA THR A 252 -13.06 -13.20 24.81
C THR A 252 -13.48 -12.07 23.89
N ARG A 253 -12.82 -12.00 22.73
CA ARG A 253 -13.05 -11.00 21.68
C ARG A 253 -12.56 -11.50 20.34
N LEU A 254 -13.33 -11.18 19.31
CA LEU A 254 -13.08 -11.57 17.93
C LEU A 254 -12.80 -10.34 17.09
N ALA A 255 -11.89 -10.50 16.14
CA ALA A 255 -11.62 -9.51 15.11
C ALA A 255 -11.28 -10.20 13.80
N GLY A 256 -11.72 -9.60 12.70
CA GLY A 256 -11.38 -10.13 11.38
C GLY A 256 -12.10 -9.41 10.25
N LEU A 257 -12.63 -10.18 9.31
CA LEU A 257 -13.24 -9.66 8.08
C LEU A 257 -14.66 -10.21 7.89
N SER A 258 -15.54 -9.33 7.46
CA SER A 258 -16.92 -9.63 7.09
C SER A 258 -17.19 -9.27 5.64
N GLU A 259 -18.01 -10.08 4.97
CA GLU A 259 -18.48 -9.82 3.61
C GLU A 259 -19.62 -8.79 3.59
N GLY A 260 -19.66 -7.96 2.56
CA GLY A 260 -20.79 -7.05 2.32
C GLY A 260 -20.65 -5.66 2.97
N PRO A 261 -21.73 -4.85 2.90
CA PRO A 261 -21.65 -3.39 3.02
C PRO A 261 -21.60 -2.82 4.45
N GLY A 262 -21.72 -3.63 5.49
CA GLY A 262 -21.87 -3.17 6.87
C GLY A 262 -23.10 -3.76 7.55
N ASP A 263 -23.03 -4.02 8.85
CA ASP A 263 -24.19 -4.35 9.67
C ASP A 263 -24.02 -3.93 11.14
N MET A 264 -25.15 -3.70 11.84
CA MET A 264 -25.16 -3.34 13.26
C MET A 264 -25.29 -4.55 14.19
N ASN A 265 -25.05 -5.78 13.70
CA ASN A 265 -25.14 -6.97 14.53
C ASN A 265 -23.79 -7.21 15.23
N PRO A 266 -23.69 -6.98 16.55
CA PRO A 266 -22.43 -7.16 17.28
C PRO A 266 -22.08 -8.62 17.56
N GLY A 267 -22.94 -9.59 17.18
CA GLY A 267 -22.72 -11.01 17.42
C GLY A 267 -21.60 -11.56 16.55
N PHE A 268 -20.73 -12.40 17.11
CA PHE A 268 -19.58 -12.96 16.39
C PHE A 268 -19.98 -13.80 15.16
N GLU A 269 -21.23 -14.27 15.09
CA GLU A 269 -21.77 -15.01 13.95
C GLU A 269 -21.93 -14.16 12.69
N SER A 270 -21.95 -12.82 12.78
CA SER A 270 -21.90 -11.94 11.61
C SER A 270 -20.52 -11.88 10.98
N ILE A 271 -19.46 -12.24 11.73
CA ILE A 271 -18.09 -12.16 11.25
C ILE A 271 -17.76 -13.37 10.37
N SER A 272 -17.46 -13.11 9.10
CA SER A 272 -17.23 -14.17 8.12
C SER A 272 -15.92 -14.93 8.39
N PHE A 273 -14.87 -14.22 8.78
CA PHE A 273 -13.52 -14.76 9.00
C PHE A 273 -12.88 -14.07 10.21
N ALA A 274 -12.77 -14.76 11.36
CA ALA A 274 -12.38 -14.15 12.62
C ALA A 274 -11.29 -14.92 13.37
N ILE A 275 -10.43 -14.16 14.04
CA ILE A 275 -9.56 -14.67 15.09
C ILE A 275 -10.20 -14.34 16.43
N ASP A 276 -10.36 -15.35 17.28
CA ASP A 276 -10.85 -15.21 18.65
C ASP A 276 -9.69 -15.26 19.64
N LEU A 277 -9.49 -14.17 20.37
CA LEU A 277 -8.63 -14.14 21.54
C LEU A 277 -9.47 -14.52 22.76
N PHE A 278 -9.45 -15.80 23.12
CA PHE A 278 -10.31 -16.31 24.19
C PHE A 278 -9.77 -15.97 25.58
N LYS A 279 -10.66 -15.89 26.57
CA LYS A 279 -10.32 -15.50 27.96
C LYS A 279 -9.36 -16.43 28.70
N ASP A 280 -9.15 -17.65 28.21
CA ASP A 280 -8.18 -18.58 28.79
C ASP A 280 -6.73 -18.34 28.29
N GLY A 281 -6.54 -17.34 27.41
CA GLY A 281 -5.25 -17.03 26.82
C GLY A 281 -4.93 -17.81 25.55
N CYS A 282 -5.90 -18.53 24.97
CA CYS A 282 -5.74 -19.25 23.72
C CYS A 282 -6.41 -18.55 22.53
N VAL A 283 -5.87 -18.84 21.34
CA VAL A 283 -6.36 -18.33 20.06
C VAL A 283 -7.20 -19.40 19.39
N TYR A 284 -8.36 -18.99 18.91
CA TYR A 284 -9.24 -19.80 18.06
C TYR A 284 -9.52 -19.06 16.75
N ILE A 285 -10.04 -19.80 15.78
CA ILE A 285 -10.47 -19.24 14.49
C ILE A 285 -11.93 -19.61 14.32
N PHE A 286 -12.74 -18.62 13.96
CA PHE A 286 -14.14 -18.78 13.65
C PHE A 286 -14.41 -18.33 12.23
N GLU A 287 -15.13 -19.15 11.47
CA GLU A 287 -15.59 -18.84 10.12
C GLU A 287 -17.11 -18.97 10.09
N GLN A 288 -17.80 -17.87 9.78
CA GLN A 288 -19.28 -17.80 9.76
C GLN A 288 -19.91 -18.34 11.05
N GLY A 289 -19.34 -17.97 12.20
CA GLY A 289 -19.79 -18.43 13.53
C GLY A 289 -19.40 -19.87 13.90
N VAL A 290 -18.66 -20.60 13.05
CA VAL A 290 -18.23 -21.99 13.32
C VAL A 290 -16.74 -22.03 13.65
N GLN A 291 -16.40 -22.69 14.76
CA GLN A 291 -15.01 -22.89 15.16
C GLN A 291 -14.28 -23.80 14.16
N VAL A 292 -13.12 -23.36 13.70
CA VAL A 292 -12.20 -24.16 12.88
C VAL A 292 -11.37 -25.07 13.79
N ASN A 293 -11.12 -26.30 13.33
CA ASN A 293 -10.37 -27.29 14.11
C ASN A 293 -8.86 -27.02 14.07
N GLY A 294 -8.33 -26.30 15.06
CA GLY A 294 -6.90 -26.26 15.36
C GLY A 294 -6.36 -27.59 15.93
N SER A 295 -5.04 -27.72 16.02
CA SER A 295 -4.37 -28.95 16.46
C SER A 295 -3.99 -28.95 17.94
N ILE A 296 -4.20 -27.85 18.66
CA ILE A 296 -3.81 -27.70 20.06
C ILE A 296 -5.01 -28.01 20.97
N GLU A 297 -4.85 -29.07 21.76
CA GLU A 297 -5.90 -29.58 22.65
C GLU A 297 -5.67 -29.25 24.14
N THR A 298 -4.65 -28.44 24.44
CA THR A 298 -4.26 -28.12 25.83
C THR A 298 -5.00 -26.92 26.42
N CYS A 299 -5.81 -26.22 25.61
CA CYS A 299 -6.62 -25.08 26.04
C CYS A 299 -7.95 -25.53 26.64
N THR A 300 -8.70 -24.60 27.22
CA THR A 300 -9.98 -24.93 27.88
C THR A 300 -11.02 -25.44 26.88
N VAL A 301 -11.04 -24.85 25.69
CA VAL A 301 -11.81 -25.33 24.55
C VAL A 301 -10.86 -26.11 23.62
N PRO A 302 -11.23 -27.32 23.16
CA PRO A 302 -10.48 -28.08 22.16
C PRO A 302 -10.22 -27.28 20.88
N HIS A 303 -9.25 -27.74 20.09
CA HIS A 303 -8.96 -27.22 18.75
C HIS A 303 -8.48 -25.76 18.69
N ALA A 304 -7.64 -25.37 19.62
CA ALA A 304 -6.96 -24.07 19.60
C ALA A 304 -5.82 -24.03 18.57
N PHE A 305 -5.37 -22.81 18.27
CA PHE A 305 -4.18 -22.51 17.47
C PHE A 305 -2.99 -22.07 18.33
N GLY A 306 -3.05 -22.35 19.64
CA GLY A 306 -2.01 -22.06 20.63
C GLY A 306 -2.36 -20.90 21.55
N GLY A 307 -1.46 -20.60 22.48
CA GLY A 307 -1.58 -19.45 23.38
C GLY A 307 -1.21 -18.13 22.71
N TYR A 308 -1.73 -17.02 23.23
CA TYR A 308 -1.30 -15.67 22.91
C TYR A 308 -0.71 -14.95 24.13
N VAL A 309 0.05 -13.89 23.87
CA VAL A 309 0.62 -13.01 24.89
C VAL A 309 0.30 -11.55 24.57
N ALA A 310 0.42 -10.67 25.57
CA ALA A 310 0.28 -9.23 25.36
C ALA A 310 1.25 -8.72 24.27
N ASP A 311 0.81 -7.70 23.53
CA ASP A 311 1.53 -7.06 22.41
C ASP A 311 1.79 -7.96 21.20
N GLN A 312 1.29 -9.20 21.20
CA GLN A 312 1.31 -10.05 20.01
C GLN A 312 0.39 -9.49 18.94
N VAL A 313 0.83 -9.53 17.69
CA VAL A 313 0.06 -9.05 16.54
C VAL A 313 -0.46 -10.22 15.74
N PHE A 314 -1.75 -10.19 15.43
CA PHE A 314 -2.41 -11.15 14.54
C PHE A 314 -2.78 -10.47 13.23
N ARG A 315 -2.81 -11.23 12.14
CA ARG A 315 -3.25 -10.78 10.82
C ARG A 315 -4.29 -11.72 10.25
N VAL A 316 -5.37 -11.14 9.71
CA VAL A 316 -6.27 -11.82 8.78
C VAL A 316 -5.93 -11.30 7.39
N ARG A 317 -5.28 -12.16 6.61
CA ARG A 317 -4.76 -11.86 5.27
C ARG A 317 -5.74 -12.31 4.22
N VAL A 318 -5.78 -11.55 3.14
CA VAL A 318 -6.57 -11.81 1.94
C VAL A 318 -5.61 -11.90 0.77
N LYS A 319 -5.70 -12.99 0.01
CA LYS A 319 -5.02 -13.16 -1.27
C LYS A 319 -6.06 -13.21 -2.37
N ASP A 320 -6.00 -12.27 -3.31
CA ASP A 320 -6.93 -12.21 -4.44
C ASP A 320 -6.78 -13.47 -5.31
N ASN A 321 -7.92 -14.07 -5.70
CA ASN A 321 -7.94 -15.23 -6.58
C ASN A 321 -7.95 -14.85 -8.07
N LEU A 322 -8.10 -13.56 -8.39
CA LEU A 322 -8.08 -13.01 -9.75
C LEU A 322 -9.17 -13.60 -10.67
N ASP A 323 -10.30 -13.99 -10.08
CA ASP A 323 -11.45 -14.62 -10.74
C ASP A 323 -12.63 -13.66 -10.98
N GLY A 324 -12.51 -12.40 -10.56
CA GLY A 324 -13.49 -11.35 -10.84
C GLY A 324 -13.49 -10.92 -12.31
N ALA A 325 -14.66 -10.49 -12.83
CA ALA A 325 -14.78 -10.01 -14.20
C ALA A 325 -14.22 -8.57 -14.34
N GLY A 326 -13.19 -8.40 -15.19
CA GLY A 326 -12.68 -7.09 -15.63
C GLY A 326 -11.19 -6.87 -15.35
N GLN A 327 -10.55 -6.02 -16.15
CA GLN A 327 -9.10 -5.75 -16.14
C GLN A 327 -8.59 -5.04 -14.86
N PHE A 328 -9.52 -4.65 -13.96
CA PHE A 328 -9.29 -4.07 -12.64
C PHE A 328 -10.42 -4.45 -11.65
N ALA A 329 -10.90 -5.70 -11.72
CA ALA A 329 -12.09 -6.27 -11.06
C ALA A 329 -12.57 -5.53 -9.78
N PRO A 330 -13.44 -4.50 -9.89
CA PRO A 330 -13.80 -3.72 -8.71
C PRO A 330 -14.87 -4.38 -7.85
N MET A 331 -15.58 -5.40 -8.34
CA MET A 331 -16.70 -6.02 -7.62
C MET A 331 -16.91 -7.49 -8.03
N GLY A 332 -17.07 -8.37 -7.04
CA GLY A 332 -17.53 -9.75 -7.21
C GLY A 332 -16.46 -10.81 -7.48
N GLY A 333 -15.17 -10.48 -7.33
CA GLY A 333 -14.11 -11.48 -7.25
C GLY A 333 -14.05 -12.13 -5.87
N HIS A 334 -13.31 -13.22 -5.78
CA HIS A 334 -13.11 -13.94 -4.53
C HIS A 334 -11.65 -13.88 -4.06
N ALA A 335 -11.44 -14.25 -2.80
CA ALA A 335 -10.13 -14.27 -2.20
C ALA A 335 -9.95 -15.41 -1.19
N THR A 336 -8.71 -15.88 -1.10
CA THR A 336 -8.30 -16.85 -0.10
C THR A 336 -7.93 -16.13 1.20
N VAL A 337 -8.51 -16.56 2.31
CA VAL A 337 -8.23 -16.00 3.64
C VAL A 337 -7.22 -16.83 4.40
N THR A 338 -6.23 -16.17 4.98
CA THR A 338 -5.19 -16.80 5.80
C THR A 338 -5.05 -16.08 7.13
N TYR A 339 -4.88 -16.83 8.21
CA TYR A 339 -4.71 -16.32 9.56
C TYR A 339 -3.27 -16.52 9.99
N THR A 340 -2.62 -15.46 10.43
CA THR A 340 -1.23 -15.51 10.87
C THR A 340 -1.02 -14.73 12.15
N ARG A 341 0.12 -14.98 12.79
CA ARG A 341 0.64 -14.15 13.89
C ARG A 341 2.06 -13.71 13.59
N LEU A 342 2.41 -12.51 14.02
CA LEU A 342 3.77 -11.99 13.83
C LEU A 342 4.74 -12.65 14.80
N MET A 343 5.94 -12.93 14.29
CA MET A 343 7.04 -13.53 15.02
C MET A 343 8.09 -12.46 15.31
N GLY A 344 8.04 -11.89 16.53
CA GLY A 344 8.93 -10.80 16.94
C GLY A 344 8.43 -9.42 16.51
N SER A 345 9.32 -8.43 16.56
CA SER A 345 9.02 -7.05 16.18
C SER A 345 8.86 -6.92 14.66
N CYS A 346 7.83 -6.19 14.22
CA CYS A 346 7.58 -5.84 12.82
C CYS A 346 7.63 -4.32 12.70
N VAL A 347 8.41 -3.81 11.74
CA VAL A 347 8.54 -2.37 11.47
C VAL A 347 8.08 -2.13 10.05
N ASP A 348 7.15 -1.18 9.87
CA ASP A 348 6.68 -0.73 8.56
C ASP A 348 7.87 -0.44 7.63
N GLY A 349 7.74 -0.80 6.35
CA GLY A 349 8.83 -0.75 5.38
C GLY A 349 9.75 -1.97 5.39
N ASN A 350 9.42 -3.02 6.16
CA ASN A 350 10.14 -4.29 6.13
C ASN A 350 9.19 -5.48 6.01
N VAL A 351 9.69 -6.58 5.43
CA VAL A 351 9.00 -7.88 5.44
C VAL A 351 9.02 -8.43 6.86
N CYS A 352 7.84 -8.74 7.41
CA CYS A 352 7.70 -9.26 8.76
C CYS A 352 7.61 -10.78 8.77
N ALA A 353 8.28 -11.40 9.75
CA ALA A 353 8.21 -12.84 9.95
C ALA A 353 6.87 -13.21 10.57
N GLU A 354 6.24 -14.27 10.05
CA GLU A 354 4.91 -14.70 10.48
C GLU A 354 4.84 -16.21 10.62
N GLU A 355 4.00 -16.65 11.55
CA GLU A 355 3.58 -18.03 11.66
C GLU A 355 2.16 -18.16 11.10
N LEU A 356 2.00 -19.10 10.17
CA LEU A 356 0.72 -19.51 9.63
C LEU A 356 -0.05 -20.30 10.70
N LEU A 357 -1.26 -19.84 11.03
CA LEU A 357 -2.18 -20.56 11.91
C LEU A 357 -3.11 -21.44 11.09
N TRP A 358 -3.71 -20.86 10.03
CA TRP A 358 -4.70 -21.55 9.20
C TRP A 358 -4.88 -20.86 7.85
N THR A 359 -5.24 -21.64 6.83
CA THR A 359 -5.74 -21.14 5.55
C THR A 359 -7.17 -21.65 5.39
N SER A 360 -8.09 -20.72 5.19
CA SER A 360 -9.52 -21.02 5.05
C SER A 360 -9.77 -21.98 3.90
N GLN A 361 -10.73 -22.89 4.11
CA GLN A 361 -11.28 -23.72 3.03
C GLN A 361 -12.46 -23.03 2.34
N SER A 362 -13.03 -22.01 2.99
CA SER A 362 -14.03 -21.13 2.41
C SER A 362 -13.33 -20.02 1.63
N VAL A 363 -14.01 -19.50 0.61
CA VAL A 363 -13.50 -18.39 -0.19
C VAL A 363 -14.28 -17.15 0.17
N ALA A 364 -13.58 -16.05 0.43
CA ALA A 364 -14.18 -14.77 0.74
C ALA A 364 -14.66 -14.08 -0.54
N GLN A 365 -15.81 -13.41 -0.50
CA GLN A 365 -16.33 -12.60 -1.60
C GLN A 365 -16.09 -11.11 -1.34
N TYR A 366 -15.53 -10.40 -2.32
CA TYR A 366 -15.42 -8.94 -2.23
C TYR A 366 -16.78 -8.24 -2.39
N PRO A 367 -17.01 -7.10 -1.71
CA PRO A 367 -16.08 -6.42 -0.81
C PRO A 367 -16.04 -7.02 0.61
N LEU A 368 -14.88 -6.90 1.25
CA LEU A 368 -14.66 -7.27 2.66
C LEU A 368 -14.47 -6.01 3.51
N ARG A 369 -14.89 -6.05 4.78
CA ARG A 369 -14.68 -4.96 5.75
C ARG A 369 -14.12 -5.52 7.05
N VAL A 370 -13.46 -4.68 7.84
CA VAL A 370 -13.05 -5.06 9.20
C VAL A 370 -14.27 -5.14 10.11
N ASP A 371 -14.30 -6.15 10.97
CA ASP A 371 -15.40 -6.41 11.90
C ASP A 371 -14.87 -6.97 13.23
N ALA A 372 -15.55 -6.68 14.33
CA ALA A 372 -15.16 -7.06 15.68
C ALA A 372 -16.35 -7.29 16.61
N SER A 373 -16.20 -8.27 17.51
CA SER A 373 -17.20 -8.66 18.50
C SER A 373 -16.55 -8.96 19.85
N PHE A 374 -17.22 -8.63 20.96
CA PHE A 374 -16.67 -8.72 22.31
C PHE A 374 -17.67 -9.39 23.25
N HIS A 375 -17.17 -10.25 24.16
CA HIS A 375 -17.99 -10.95 25.14
C HIS A 375 -17.96 -10.30 26.53
N GLU A 376 -16.78 -10.11 27.14
CA GLU A 376 -16.68 -9.46 28.46
C GLU A 376 -16.30 -7.98 28.38
N VAL A 377 -16.83 -7.18 29.31
CA VAL A 377 -16.49 -5.74 29.47
C VAL A 377 -15.00 -5.58 29.79
N GLY A 378 -14.38 -4.54 29.21
CA GLY A 378 -12.94 -4.26 29.30
C GLY A 378 -12.11 -4.89 28.19
N GLY A 379 -12.71 -5.75 27.35
CA GLY A 379 -12.06 -6.29 26.16
C GLY A 379 -11.63 -5.19 25.21
N THR A 380 -10.38 -5.26 24.74
CA THR A 380 -9.78 -4.25 23.88
C THR A 380 -9.04 -4.90 22.72
N LEU A 381 -9.31 -4.42 21.51
CA LEU A 381 -8.49 -4.65 20.33
C LEU A 381 -7.65 -3.39 20.11
N THR A 382 -6.33 -3.51 20.25
CA THR A 382 -5.43 -2.36 20.20
C THR A 382 -4.81 -2.22 18.82
N ASP A 383 -4.65 -0.97 18.36
CA ASP A 383 -3.93 -0.63 17.13
C ASP A 383 -4.41 -1.43 15.90
N VAL A 384 -5.74 -1.53 15.74
CA VAL A 384 -6.32 -2.22 14.59
C VAL A 384 -6.08 -1.40 13.34
N LYS A 385 -5.47 -2.03 12.34
CA LYS A 385 -5.00 -1.41 11.11
C LYS A 385 -5.33 -2.26 9.91
N ILE A 386 -5.63 -1.62 8.79
CA ILE A 386 -5.90 -2.25 7.50
C ILE A 386 -4.85 -1.84 6.46
N VAL A 387 -4.42 -2.82 5.67
CA VAL A 387 -3.65 -2.62 4.43
C VAL A 387 -4.50 -3.14 3.28
N ARG A 388 -4.79 -2.27 2.31
CA ARG A 388 -5.55 -2.56 1.10
C ARG A 388 -5.10 -1.67 -0.04
N ILE A 389 -5.41 -2.06 -1.28
CA ILE A 389 -5.37 -1.14 -2.42
C ILE A 389 -6.58 -0.21 -2.28
N ARG A 390 -6.33 1.09 -2.13
CA ARG A 390 -7.39 2.09 -2.06
C ARG A 390 -7.92 2.39 -3.46
N PRO A 391 -9.24 2.50 -3.66
CA PRO A 391 -9.80 3.07 -4.87
C PRO A 391 -9.25 4.49 -5.08
N GLN A 392 -8.83 4.81 -6.30
CA GLN A 392 -8.32 6.13 -6.70
C GLN A 392 -9.34 6.90 -7.52
#